data_AF-A0A7W0K993-F1
#
_entry.id   AF-A0A7W0K993-F1
#
_cell.length_a   1.000
_cell.length_b   1.000
_cell.length_c   1.000
_cell.angle_alpha   90.00
_cell.angle_beta   90.00
_cell.angle_gamma   90.00
#
_symmetry.space_group_name_H-M   'P 1'
#
loop_
_entity.id
_entity.type
_entity.pdbx_description
1 polymer ?
#
loop_
_entity_poly.entity_id
_entity_poly.type
_entity_poly.pdbx_seq_one_letter_code
_entity_poly.pdbx_strand_id
1 'polypeptide(L)'
;RYWTGQDAIGKRFQMGGTGSTLPMMTIVGIVRTSRHNAVVEQPRAEMYLPHAQLAPSAGGPARSVAIVVKTEGDPLAFVDALRQTVRAMDPNLPIADVQSMEQVIATALAGPRFAAFLLGMFAVLALTLAAIGTYATISLLVAERSHDIGIRLALGAERRTILGSILAEGLGLAGIGVGIGVVGAVVLSRVLQSLVYGVSISDPMTFAVVPAVLVAVAVLASLNPAPRAAAVDPLVTLRAG
;
A
#
# COMPACT_ATOMS: atom_id res chain seq x y z
N ARG A 1 -14.76 23.35 -13.92
CA ARG A 1 -16.03 23.03 -13.22
C ARG A 1 -16.97 24.23 -13.11
N TYR A 2 -16.47 25.44 -12.83
CA TYR A 2 -17.32 26.63 -12.63
C TYR A 2 -17.61 27.44 -13.90
N TRP A 3 -16.69 27.45 -14.87
CA TRP A 3 -16.88 28.07 -16.19
C TRP A 3 -16.69 27.01 -17.27
N THR A 4 -17.70 26.17 -17.48
CA THR A 4 -17.66 25.12 -18.51
C THR A 4 -17.76 25.74 -19.89
N GLY A 5 -16.77 25.50 -20.76
CA GLY A 5 -16.77 25.98 -22.15
C GLY A 5 -16.43 27.47 -22.34
N GLN A 6 -16.01 28.18 -21.29
CA GLN A 6 -15.55 29.57 -21.37
C GLN A 6 -14.18 29.72 -20.70
N ASP A 7 -13.38 30.66 -21.20
CA ASP A 7 -12.14 31.06 -20.52
C ASP A 7 -12.49 31.72 -19.17
N ALA A 8 -11.84 31.24 -18.11
CA ALA A 8 -12.02 31.75 -16.76
C ALA A 8 -11.12 32.97 -16.49
N ILE A 9 -10.08 33.19 -17.30
CA ILE A 9 -9.19 34.34 -17.16
C ILE A 9 -9.98 35.64 -17.41
N GLY A 10 -9.77 36.64 -16.55
CA GLY A 10 -10.46 37.93 -16.58
C GLY A 10 -11.86 37.93 -15.95
N LYS A 11 -12.41 36.76 -15.58
CA LYS A 11 -13.67 36.69 -14.83
C LYS A 11 -13.46 37.13 -13.38
N ARG A 12 -14.53 37.68 -12.79
CA ARG A 12 -14.52 38.17 -11.40
C ARG A 12 -15.38 37.29 -10.50
N PHE A 13 -14.94 37.11 -9.27
CA PHE A 13 -15.68 36.42 -8.22
C PHE A 13 -15.46 37.10 -6.88
N GLN A 14 -16.39 36.91 -5.94
CA GLN A 14 -16.26 37.41 -4.58
C GLN A 14 -15.92 36.26 -3.64
N MET A 15 -14.96 36.47 -2.74
CA MET A 15 -14.71 35.52 -1.66
C MET A 15 -15.75 35.74 -0.55
N GLY A 16 -16.26 34.65 0.03
CA GLY A 16 -17.31 34.68 1.04
C GLY A 16 -18.72 34.51 0.47
N GLY A 17 -19.70 34.34 1.35
CA GLY A 17 -21.11 34.18 0.96
C GLY A 17 -21.82 35.50 0.64
N THR A 18 -23.12 35.42 0.39
CA THR A 18 -24.01 36.58 0.26
C THR A 18 -23.90 37.50 1.48
N GLY A 19 -23.52 38.76 1.26
CA GLY A 19 -23.25 39.74 2.33
C GLY A 19 -21.76 39.92 2.67
N SER A 20 -20.85 39.25 1.95
CA SER A 20 -19.41 39.48 2.11
C SER A 20 -19.03 40.92 1.77
N THR A 21 -18.24 41.54 2.65
CA THR A 21 -17.64 42.86 2.45
C THR A 21 -16.28 42.79 1.74
N LEU A 22 -15.85 41.59 1.35
CA LEU A 22 -14.57 41.39 0.66
C LEU A 22 -14.63 41.93 -0.77
N PRO A 23 -13.53 42.52 -1.27
CA PRO A 23 -13.48 43.04 -2.64
C PRO A 23 -13.62 41.93 -3.68
N MET A 24 -14.17 42.29 -4.84
CA MET A 24 -14.21 41.41 -6.01
C MET A 24 -12.80 41.12 -6.51
N MET A 25 -12.52 39.85 -6.76
CA MET A 25 -11.22 39.35 -7.25
C MET A 25 -11.33 38.97 -8.71
N THR A 26 -10.24 39.17 -9.47
CA THR A 26 -10.17 38.80 -10.89
C THR A 26 -9.23 37.61 -11.06
N ILE A 27 -9.65 36.62 -11.85
CA ILE A 27 -8.82 35.47 -12.18
C ILE A 27 -7.77 35.91 -13.20
N VAL A 28 -6.50 35.87 -12.82
CA VAL A 28 -5.37 36.28 -13.68
C VAL A 28 -4.61 35.09 -14.29
N GLY A 29 -4.87 33.87 -13.80
CA GLY A 29 -4.20 32.68 -14.27
C GLY A 29 -4.80 31.40 -13.70
N ILE A 30 -4.50 30.28 -14.37
CA ILE A 30 -4.91 28.95 -13.97
C ILE A 30 -3.65 28.10 -13.86
N VAL A 31 -3.45 27.48 -12.70
CA VAL A 31 -2.34 26.55 -12.46
C VAL A 31 -2.83 25.11 -12.62
N ARG A 32 -1.89 24.20 -12.87
CA ARG A 32 -2.18 22.76 -12.85
C ARG A 32 -2.69 22.38 -11.46
N THR A 33 -3.66 21.45 -11.44
CA THR A 33 -4.19 20.87 -10.22
C THR A 33 -3.06 20.34 -9.32
N SER A 34 -3.00 20.85 -8.10
CA SER A 34 -2.07 20.40 -7.06
C SER A 34 -2.82 19.57 -6.01
N ARG A 35 -2.07 18.77 -5.24
CA ARG A 35 -2.57 18.09 -4.04
C ARG A 35 -1.90 18.74 -2.85
N HIS A 36 -2.64 19.55 -2.09
CA HIS A 36 -2.06 20.42 -1.06
C HIS A 36 -1.80 19.75 0.28
N ASN A 37 -2.69 18.87 0.75
CA ASN A 37 -2.62 18.32 2.11
C ASN A 37 -2.04 16.91 2.20
N ALA A 38 -2.37 16.04 1.25
CA ALA A 38 -1.84 14.68 1.22
C ALA A 38 -1.74 14.17 -0.21
N VAL A 39 -0.75 13.30 -0.44
CA VAL A 39 -0.55 12.60 -1.72
C VAL A 39 -1.80 11.81 -2.13
N VAL A 40 -2.66 11.44 -1.19
CA VAL A 40 -3.81 10.52 -1.36
C VAL A 40 -5.17 11.28 -1.34
N GLU A 41 -5.20 12.60 -1.15
CA GLU A 41 -6.45 13.35 -1.06
C GLU A 41 -6.94 13.85 -2.43
N GLN A 42 -8.26 14.01 -2.59
CA GLN A 42 -8.83 14.66 -3.76
C GLN A 42 -8.35 16.12 -3.84
N PRO A 43 -7.93 16.60 -5.02
CA PRO A 43 -7.65 18.01 -5.21
C PRO A 43 -8.89 18.84 -4.87
N ARG A 44 -8.78 19.69 -3.86
CA ARG A 44 -9.84 20.62 -3.49
C ARG A 44 -9.74 21.86 -4.36
N ALA A 45 -10.80 22.66 -4.39
CA ALA A 45 -10.74 23.94 -5.07
C ALA A 45 -9.73 24.83 -4.34
N GLU A 46 -8.60 25.09 -4.99
CA GLU A 46 -7.52 25.93 -4.47
C GLU A 46 -7.42 27.21 -5.28
N MET A 47 -7.10 28.31 -4.60
CA MET A 47 -6.77 29.58 -5.21
C MET A 47 -5.49 30.12 -4.58
N TYR A 48 -4.67 30.75 -5.41
CA TYR A 48 -3.43 31.39 -4.98
C TYR A 48 -3.67 32.90 -5.03
N LEU A 49 -3.40 33.56 -3.91
CA LEU A 49 -3.60 35.00 -3.77
C LEU A 49 -2.26 35.66 -3.48
N PRO A 50 -1.93 36.79 -4.13
CA PRO A 50 -0.77 37.57 -3.76
C PRO A 50 -0.88 38.02 -2.30
N HIS A 51 0.14 37.75 -1.49
CA HIS A 51 0.14 38.07 -0.06
C HIS A 51 -0.11 39.56 0.21
N ALA A 52 0.42 40.45 -0.64
CA ALA A 52 0.22 41.90 -0.54
C ALA A 52 -1.24 42.35 -0.78
N GLN A 53 -2.09 41.50 -1.35
CA GLN A 53 -3.49 41.81 -1.66
C GLN A 53 -4.47 41.18 -0.68
N LEU A 54 -4.00 40.44 0.34
CA LEU A 54 -4.88 39.91 1.38
C LEU A 54 -5.43 41.07 2.22
N ALA A 55 -6.72 41.32 2.08
CA ALA A 55 -7.41 42.29 2.91
C ALA A 55 -7.35 41.88 4.39
N PRO A 56 -7.17 42.82 5.35
CA PRO A 56 -7.22 42.50 6.77
C PRO A 56 -8.49 41.77 7.20
N SER A 57 -9.61 42.06 6.52
CA SER A 57 -10.92 41.43 6.71
C SER A 57 -11.04 39.99 6.17
N ALA A 58 -10.07 39.51 5.38
CA ALA A 58 -10.04 38.16 4.82
C ALA A 58 -9.25 37.14 5.69
N GLY A 59 -8.87 37.52 6.92
CA GLY A 59 -8.09 36.68 7.83
C GLY A 59 -6.77 37.30 8.31
N GLY A 60 -6.45 38.54 7.90
CA GLY A 60 -5.23 39.24 8.29
C GLY A 60 -3.97 38.76 7.54
N PRO A 61 -2.79 39.34 7.82
CA PRO A 61 -1.54 38.85 7.29
C PRO A 61 -1.32 37.38 7.71
N ALA A 62 -0.69 36.60 6.82
CA ALA A 62 -0.41 35.19 7.08
C ALA A 62 0.29 35.01 8.43
N ARG A 63 -0.31 34.17 9.29
CA ARG A 63 0.20 33.90 10.64
C ARG A 63 1.50 33.09 10.65
N SER A 64 1.88 32.53 9.50
CA SER A 64 3.12 31.83 9.27
C SER A 64 3.56 32.00 7.81
N VAL A 65 4.87 31.99 7.60
CA VAL A 65 5.48 31.99 6.27
C VAL A 65 6.39 30.77 6.18
N ALA A 66 6.14 29.90 5.19
CA ALA A 66 7.03 28.81 4.87
C ALA A 66 8.08 29.31 3.87
N ILE A 67 9.35 29.07 4.16
CA ILE A 67 10.46 29.36 3.25
C ILE A 67 11.07 28.04 2.83
N VAL A 68 11.10 27.80 1.52
CA VAL A 68 11.77 26.63 0.95
C VAL A 68 13.09 27.11 0.36
N VAL A 69 14.19 26.60 0.91
CA VAL A 69 15.54 26.92 0.45
C VAL A 69 16.10 25.71 -0.27
N LYS A 70 16.60 25.91 -1.48
CA LYS A 70 17.35 24.90 -2.20
C LYS A 70 18.83 25.06 -1.86
N THR A 71 19.44 24.03 -1.30
CA THR A 71 20.86 23.98 -0.95
C THR A 71 21.57 22.90 -1.77
N GLU A 72 22.89 23.03 -1.89
CA GLU A 72 23.77 21.95 -2.35
C GLU A 72 24.47 21.35 -1.13
N GLY A 73 24.41 20.02 -0.96
CA GLY A 73 24.95 19.34 0.23
C GLY A 73 23.93 19.19 1.37
N ASP A 74 24.41 19.10 2.62
CA ASP A 74 23.56 18.91 3.81
C ASP A 74 22.65 20.15 4.04
N PRO A 75 21.31 20.02 3.91
CA PRO A 75 20.39 21.13 4.11
C PRO A 75 20.40 21.67 5.54
N LEU A 76 20.70 20.82 6.53
CA LEU A 76 20.66 21.21 7.95
C LEU A 76 21.88 22.05 8.34
N ALA A 77 22.99 21.94 7.61
CA ALA A 77 24.19 22.76 7.84
C ALA A 77 23.95 24.26 7.57
N PHE A 78 22.98 24.61 6.72
CA PHE A 78 22.65 26.00 6.38
C PHE A 78 21.68 26.67 7.36
N VAL A 79 21.12 25.92 8.31
CA VAL A 79 20.07 26.39 9.22
C VAL A 79 20.55 27.53 10.11
N ASP A 80 21.76 27.43 10.64
CA ASP A 80 22.28 28.46 11.56
C ASP A 80 22.58 29.78 10.83
N ALA A 81 23.09 29.72 9.60
CA ALA A 81 23.25 30.89 8.74
C ALA A 81 21.90 31.55 8.43
N LEU A 82 20.87 30.75 8.14
CA LEU A 82 19.51 31.25 7.91
C LEU A 82 18.94 31.91 9.18
N ARG A 83 19.12 31.28 10.36
CA ARG A 83 18.68 31.83 11.65
C ARG A 83 19.34 33.16 11.95
N GLN A 84 20.65 33.30 11.71
CA GLN A 84 21.36 34.55 11.92
C GLN A 84 20.81 35.65 11.00
N THR A 85 20.56 35.33 9.74
CA THR A 85 19.99 36.28 8.76
C THR A 85 18.60 36.76 9.17
N VAL A 86 17.73 35.86 9.60
CA VAL A 86 16.37 36.22 10.06
C VAL A 86 16.43 37.03 11.34
N ARG A 87 17.27 36.65 12.31
CA ARG A 87 17.45 37.40 13.56
C ARG A 87 17.99 38.81 13.32
N ALA A 88 18.84 39.01 12.31
CA ALA A 88 19.35 40.32 11.94
C ALA A 88 18.25 41.22 11.34
N MET A 89 17.23 40.64 10.70
CA MET A 89 16.07 41.38 10.19
C MET A 89 15.08 41.72 11.31
N ASP A 90 14.70 40.73 12.12
CA ASP A 90 13.82 40.92 13.27
C ASP A 90 14.12 39.85 14.35
N PRO A 91 14.66 40.25 15.52
CA PRO A 91 14.97 39.33 16.62
C PRO A 91 13.73 38.63 17.21
N ASN A 92 12.53 39.19 17.02
CA ASN A 92 11.29 38.68 17.60
C ASN A 92 10.61 37.62 16.73
N LEU A 93 11.13 37.33 15.54
CA LEU A 93 10.56 36.29 14.67
C LEU A 93 11.01 34.89 15.09
N PRO A 94 10.11 34.03 15.59
CA PRO A 94 10.44 32.64 15.88
C PRO A 94 10.58 31.86 14.58
N ILE A 95 11.71 31.18 14.40
CA ILE A 95 11.86 30.14 13.38
C ILE A 95 11.45 28.81 14.02
N ALA A 96 10.32 28.26 13.57
CA ALA A 96 9.80 26.97 13.98
C ALA A 96 9.82 25.98 12.80
N ASP A 97 9.69 24.68 13.10
CA ASP A 97 9.57 23.59 12.11
C ASP A 97 10.64 23.59 11.01
N VAL A 98 11.91 23.72 11.41
CA VAL A 98 13.03 23.51 10.49
C VAL A 98 13.15 22.02 10.19
N GLN A 99 12.88 21.65 8.94
CA GLN A 99 12.94 20.28 8.47
C GLN A 99 13.61 20.21 7.10
N SER A 100 14.35 19.14 6.84
CA SER A 100 14.77 18.82 5.48
C SER A 100 13.58 18.35 4.64
N MET A 101 13.65 18.50 3.31
CA MET A 101 12.58 18.02 2.44
C MET A 101 12.38 16.50 2.57
N GLU A 102 13.43 15.76 2.91
CA GLU A 102 13.37 14.32 3.20
C GLU A 102 12.53 14.03 4.45
N GLN A 103 12.68 14.83 5.51
CA GLN A 103 11.87 14.71 6.74
C GLN A 103 10.40 15.06 6.49
N VAL A 104 10.14 16.09 5.66
CA VAL A 104 8.77 16.46 5.24
C VAL A 104 8.12 15.28 4.50
N ILE A 105 8.84 14.68 3.54
CA ILE A 105 8.34 13.51 2.80
C ILE A 105 8.17 12.31 3.73
N ALA A 106 9.11 12.05 4.64
CA ALA A 106 9.05 10.94 5.59
C ALA A 106 7.80 11.05 6.48
N THR A 107 7.51 12.24 6.98
CA THR A 107 6.35 12.53 7.83
C THR A 107 5.04 12.37 7.05
N ALA A 108 4.98 12.89 5.82
CA ALA A 108 3.81 12.73 4.94
C ALA A 108 3.52 11.25 4.59
N LEU A 109 4.55 10.40 4.56
CA LEU A 109 4.43 8.97 4.26
C LEU A 109 4.34 8.07 5.51
N ALA A 110 4.44 8.63 6.73
CA ALA A 110 4.49 7.83 7.95
C ALA A 110 3.21 6.99 8.16
N GLY A 111 2.03 7.62 8.02
CA GLY A 111 0.74 6.93 8.13
C GLY A 111 0.57 5.80 7.12
N PRO A 112 0.73 6.05 5.80
CA PRO A 112 0.69 5.01 4.78
C PRO A 112 1.69 3.87 5.02
N ARG A 113 2.94 4.18 5.43
CA ARG A 113 3.95 3.16 5.73
C ARG A 113 3.57 2.29 6.93
N PHE A 114 3.02 2.89 7.98
CA PHE A 114 2.58 2.15 9.15
C PHE A 114 1.43 1.19 8.82
N ALA A 115 0.45 1.64 8.04
CA ALA A 115 -0.62 0.77 7.56
C ALA A 115 -0.08 -0.38 6.69
N ALA A 116 0.83 -0.08 5.76
CA ALA A 116 1.47 -1.11 4.92
C ALA A 116 2.25 -2.14 5.77
N PHE A 117 2.94 -1.69 6.81
CA PHE A 117 3.65 -2.57 7.74
C PHE A 117 2.69 -3.52 8.47
N LEU A 118 1.57 -3.01 9.01
CA LEU A 118 0.56 -3.84 9.66
C LEU A 118 -0.09 -4.85 8.70
N LEU A 119 -0.43 -4.42 7.49
CA LEU A 119 -0.95 -5.31 6.45
C LEU A 119 0.07 -6.39 6.09
N GLY A 120 1.35 -6.03 5.98
CA GLY A 120 2.44 -6.99 5.76
C GLY A 120 2.51 -8.04 6.87
N MET A 121 2.41 -7.61 8.13
CA MET A 121 2.39 -8.54 9.28
C MET A 121 1.17 -9.47 9.23
N PHE A 122 -0.02 -8.96 8.95
CA PHE A 122 -1.22 -9.79 8.79
C PHE A 122 -1.12 -10.75 7.60
N ALA A 123 -0.50 -10.32 6.50
CA ALA A 123 -0.28 -11.18 5.34
C ALA A 123 0.65 -12.35 5.68
N VAL A 124 1.74 -12.10 6.43
CA VAL A 124 2.62 -13.16 6.93
C VAL A 124 1.87 -14.11 7.85
N LEU A 125 1.08 -13.61 8.80
CA LEU A 125 0.29 -14.45 9.69
C LEU A 125 -0.73 -15.30 8.93
N ALA A 126 -1.49 -14.71 8.01
CA ALA A 126 -2.45 -15.42 7.18
C ALA A 126 -1.77 -16.52 6.34
N LEU A 127 -0.60 -16.22 5.79
CA LEU A 127 0.20 -17.17 5.03
C LEU A 127 0.69 -18.34 5.90
N THR A 128 1.15 -18.07 7.12
CA THR A 128 1.54 -19.14 8.05
C THR A 128 0.34 -20.01 8.45
N LEU A 129 -0.82 -19.41 8.71
CA LEU A 129 -2.04 -20.16 9.00
C LEU A 129 -2.48 -21.03 7.82
N ALA A 130 -2.39 -20.50 6.59
CA ALA A 130 -2.69 -21.25 5.38
C ALA A 130 -1.72 -22.43 5.18
N ALA A 131 -0.43 -22.23 5.43
CA ALA A 131 0.58 -23.29 5.37
C ALA A 131 0.31 -24.39 6.42
N ILE A 132 -0.06 -24.01 7.64
CA ILE A 132 -0.44 -24.98 8.69
C ILE A 132 -1.72 -25.73 8.32
N GLY A 133 -2.74 -25.01 7.81
CA GLY A 133 -4.00 -25.61 7.39
C GLY A 133 -3.83 -26.61 6.25
N THR A 134 -3.04 -26.26 5.24
CA THR A 134 -2.72 -27.16 4.10
C THR A 134 -1.90 -28.37 4.55
N TYR A 135 -0.96 -28.20 5.49
CA TYR A 135 -0.26 -29.32 6.11
C TYR A 135 -1.22 -30.26 6.85
N ALA A 136 -2.12 -29.71 7.67
CA ALA A 136 -3.08 -30.49 8.43
C ALA A 136 -4.05 -31.27 7.52
N THR A 137 -4.58 -30.64 6.46
CA THR A 137 -5.50 -31.30 5.52
C THR A 137 -4.81 -32.42 4.74
N ILE A 138 -3.60 -32.21 4.23
CA ILE A 138 -2.83 -33.25 3.53
C ILE A 138 -2.47 -34.39 4.49
N SER A 139 -2.06 -34.08 5.72
CA SER A 139 -1.71 -35.10 6.72
C SER A 139 -2.91 -35.97 7.09
N LEU A 140 -4.11 -35.38 7.18
CA LEU A 140 -5.35 -36.13 7.44
C LEU A 140 -5.73 -37.02 6.26
N LEU A 141 -5.66 -36.49 5.03
CA LEU A 141 -5.91 -37.26 3.80
C LEU A 141 -4.98 -38.47 3.67
N VAL A 142 -3.70 -38.29 3.99
CA VAL A 142 -2.73 -39.40 4.00
C VAL A 142 -3.09 -40.41 5.08
N ALA A 143 -3.42 -39.96 6.29
CA ALA A 143 -3.80 -40.84 7.40
C ALA A 143 -5.05 -41.69 7.04
N GLU A 144 -6.07 -41.08 6.45
CA GLU A 144 -7.29 -41.78 5.99
C GLU A 144 -7.03 -42.74 4.82
N ARG A 145 -6.14 -42.38 3.88
CA ARG A 145 -5.81 -43.22 2.71
C ARG A 145 -4.64 -44.18 2.93
N SER A 146 -4.08 -44.26 4.15
CA SER A 146 -2.92 -45.10 4.46
C SER A 146 -3.10 -46.56 4.04
N HIS A 147 -4.32 -47.09 4.19
CA HIS A 147 -4.63 -48.48 3.90
C HIS A 147 -4.60 -48.78 2.38
N ASP A 148 -5.25 -47.94 1.57
CA ASP A 148 -5.21 -48.04 0.10
C ASP A 148 -3.80 -47.81 -0.47
N ILE A 149 -3.06 -46.87 0.13
CA ILE A 149 -1.66 -46.59 -0.22
C ILE A 149 -0.79 -47.81 0.07
N GLY A 150 -0.98 -48.46 1.22
CA GLY A 150 -0.27 -49.69 1.62
C GLY A 150 -0.56 -50.87 0.69
N ILE A 151 -1.82 -51.05 0.28
CA ILE A 151 -2.22 -52.11 -0.68
C ILE A 151 -1.57 -51.86 -2.05
N ARG A 152 -1.61 -50.62 -2.57
CA ARG A 152 -0.95 -50.28 -3.85
C ARG A 152 0.57 -50.49 -3.81
N LEU A 153 1.21 -50.14 -2.69
CA LEU A 153 2.65 -50.40 -2.49
C LEU A 153 2.96 -51.90 -2.45
N ALA A 154 2.14 -52.71 -1.79
CA ALA A 154 2.28 -54.16 -1.74
C ALA A 154 2.09 -54.82 -3.12
N LEU A 155 1.27 -54.22 -3.98
CA LEU A 155 1.09 -54.62 -5.38
C LEU A 155 2.20 -54.12 -6.32
N GLY A 156 3.22 -53.43 -5.80
CA GLY A 156 4.40 -52.98 -6.56
C GLY A 156 4.30 -51.58 -7.15
N ALA A 157 3.35 -50.74 -6.71
CA ALA A 157 3.26 -49.37 -7.19
C ALA A 157 4.49 -48.55 -6.81
N GLU A 158 5.02 -47.78 -7.77
CA GLU A 158 6.19 -46.94 -7.57
C GLU A 158 5.87 -45.78 -6.60
N ARG A 159 6.74 -45.56 -5.59
CA ARG A 159 6.57 -44.47 -4.60
C ARG A 159 6.43 -43.10 -5.26
N ARG A 160 7.03 -42.88 -6.44
CA ARG A 160 6.88 -41.67 -7.26
C ARG A 160 5.45 -41.41 -7.71
N THR A 161 4.68 -42.45 -8.04
CA THR A 161 3.30 -42.31 -8.52
C THR A 161 2.37 -41.84 -7.39
N ILE A 162 2.61 -42.33 -6.17
CA ILE A 162 1.86 -41.93 -4.96
C ILE A 162 2.23 -40.49 -4.57
N LEU A 163 3.53 -40.17 -4.56
CA LEU A 163 4.03 -38.80 -4.33
C LEU A 163 3.46 -37.80 -5.35
N GLY A 164 3.43 -38.18 -6.63
CA GLY A 164 2.89 -37.35 -7.70
C GLY A 164 1.39 -37.06 -7.54
N SER A 165 0.60 -38.04 -7.10
CA SER A 165 -0.83 -37.84 -6.83
C SER A 165 -1.08 -36.87 -5.68
N ILE A 166 -0.31 -36.98 -4.59
CA ILE A 166 -0.43 -36.10 -3.42
C ILE A 166 0.02 -34.67 -3.77
N LEU A 167 1.12 -34.53 -4.52
CA LEU A 167 1.57 -33.22 -5.01
C LEU A 167 0.55 -32.59 -5.96
N ALA A 168 -0.06 -33.35 -6.87
CA ALA A 168 -1.07 -32.83 -7.80
C ALA A 168 -2.32 -32.33 -7.06
N GLU A 169 -2.75 -33.03 -6.01
CA GLU A 169 -3.89 -32.64 -5.18
C GLU A 169 -3.59 -31.36 -4.37
N GLY A 170 -2.38 -31.27 -3.77
CA GLY A 170 -1.91 -30.07 -3.08
C GLY A 170 -1.73 -28.86 -4.01
N LEU A 171 -1.14 -29.06 -5.20
CA LEU A 171 -0.97 -28.02 -6.21
C LEU A 171 -2.32 -27.56 -6.80
N GLY A 172 -3.29 -28.47 -6.94
CA GLY A 172 -4.63 -28.12 -7.39
C GLY A 172 -5.33 -27.17 -6.42
N LEU A 173 -5.32 -27.50 -5.12
CA LEU A 173 -5.87 -26.65 -4.06
C LEU A 173 -5.15 -25.30 -4.00
N ALA A 174 -3.82 -25.29 -4.11
CA ALA A 174 -3.03 -24.07 -4.14
C ALA A 174 -3.37 -23.20 -5.36
N GLY A 175 -3.49 -23.80 -6.55
CA GLY A 175 -3.82 -23.09 -7.78
C GLY A 175 -5.20 -22.42 -7.71
N ILE A 176 -6.21 -23.12 -7.19
CA ILE A 176 -7.55 -22.56 -6.97
C ILE A 176 -7.48 -21.40 -5.97
N GLY A 177 -6.79 -21.59 -4.84
CA GLY A 177 -6.62 -20.54 -3.84
C GLY A 177 -5.93 -19.29 -4.39
N VAL A 178 -4.86 -19.47 -5.19
CA VAL A 178 -4.16 -18.37 -5.87
C VAL A 178 -5.08 -17.68 -6.87
N GLY A 179 -5.84 -18.43 -7.68
CA GLY A 179 -6.78 -17.87 -8.63
C GLY A 179 -7.85 -17.01 -7.95
N ILE A 180 -8.49 -17.52 -6.90
CA ILE A 180 -9.47 -16.78 -6.10
C ILE A 180 -8.81 -15.55 -5.46
N GLY A 181 -7.61 -15.71 -4.89
CA GLY A 181 -6.87 -14.62 -4.26
C GLY A 181 -6.53 -13.49 -5.23
N VAL A 182 -6.08 -13.82 -6.45
CA VAL A 182 -5.76 -12.81 -7.49
C VAL A 182 -7.03 -12.08 -7.92
N VAL A 183 -8.12 -12.80 -8.20
CA VAL A 183 -9.41 -12.18 -8.56
C VAL A 183 -9.91 -11.28 -7.43
N GLY A 184 -9.88 -11.77 -6.19
CA GLY A 184 -10.24 -11.00 -5.01
C GLY A 184 -9.38 -9.74 -4.85
N ALA A 185 -8.06 -9.85 -5.02
CA ALA A 185 -7.14 -8.72 -4.95
C ALA A 185 -7.44 -7.66 -6.02
N VAL A 186 -7.73 -8.06 -7.26
CA VAL A 186 -8.10 -7.13 -8.33
C VAL A 186 -9.42 -6.42 -8.00
N VAL A 187 -10.44 -7.15 -7.55
CA VAL A 187 -11.75 -6.56 -7.20
C VAL A 187 -11.60 -5.60 -6.04
N LEU A 188 -10.93 -6.01 -4.96
CA LEU A 188 -10.74 -5.18 -3.77
C LEU A 188 -9.89 -3.95 -4.08
N SER A 189 -8.88 -4.07 -4.94
CA SER A 189 -8.07 -2.94 -5.40
C SER A 189 -8.93 -1.91 -6.15
N ARG A 190 -9.88 -2.35 -6.99
CA ARG A 190 -10.83 -1.44 -7.66
C ARG A 190 -11.79 -0.76 -6.69
N VAL A 191 -12.25 -1.47 -5.67
CA VAL A 191 -13.08 -0.87 -4.60
C VAL A 191 -12.28 0.13 -3.79
N LEU A 192 -11.03 -0.18 -3.44
CA LEU A 192 -10.17 0.74 -2.72
C LEU A 192 -9.85 2.00 -3.54
N GLN A 193 -9.69 1.88 -4.86
CA GLN A 193 -9.56 3.04 -5.74
C GLN A 193 -10.79 3.96 -5.74
N SER A 194 -11.99 3.42 -5.56
CA SER A 194 -13.20 4.25 -5.50
C SER A 194 -13.36 4.96 -4.14
N LEU A 195 -12.75 4.41 -3.09
CA LEU A 195 -12.80 4.94 -1.72
C LEU A 195 -11.61 5.85 -1.38
N VAL A 196 -10.43 5.58 -1.93
CA VAL A 196 -9.15 6.23 -1.60
C VAL A 196 -8.43 6.64 -2.88
N TYR A 197 -8.20 7.95 -3.05
CA TYR A 197 -7.61 8.51 -4.26
C TYR A 197 -6.10 8.29 -4.33
N GLY A 198 -5.59 7.86 -5.50
CA GLY A 198 -4.14 7.73 -5.71
C GLY A 198 -3.56 6.34 -5.45
N VAL A 199 -4.38 5.34 -5.15
CA VAL A 199 -3.95 3.92 -5.25
C VAL A 199 -3.86 3.56 -6.74
N SER A 200 -2.66 3.55 -7.30
CA SER A 200 -2.46 3.08 -8.68
C SER A 200 -2.52 1.55 -8.70
N ILE A 201 -3.32 0.96 -9.61
CA ILE A 201 -3.42 -0.50 -9.82
C ILE A 201 -2.13 -1.07 -10.45
N SER A 202 -1.21 -0.22 -10.85
CA SER A 202 -0.25 -0.57 -11.89
C SER A 202 1.15 -0.85 -11.33
N ASP A 203 1.27 -1.82 -10.44
CA ASP A 203 2.54 -2.53 -10.29
C ASP A 203 2.40 -3.99 -10.75
N PRO A 204 2.61 -4.26 -12.05
CA PRO A 204 2.62 -5.61 -12.60
C PRO A 204 3.62 -6.52 -11.89
N MET A 205 4.70 -5.96 -11.34
CA MET A 205 5.72 -6.72 -10.62
C MET A 205 5.16 -7.27 -9.31
N THR A 206 4.39 -6.48 -8.56
CA THR A 206 3.70 -6.94 -7.35
C THR A 206 2.69 -8.05 -7.66
N PHE A 207 1.91 -7.90 -8.74
CA PHE A 207 0.96 -8.93 -9.18
C PHE A 207 1.63 -10.21 -9.74
N ALA A 208 2.91 -10.17 -10.11
CA ALA A 208 3.67 -11.36 -10.50
C ALA A 208 4.38 -12.02 -9.31
N VAL A 209 5.04 -11.21 -8.47
CA VAL A 209 5.86 -11.67 -7.35
C VAL A 209 4.99 -12.27 -6.24
N VAL A 210 3.85 -11.66 -5.90
CA VAL A 210 3.01 -12.15 -4.80
C VAL A 210 2.44 -13.54 -5.08
N PRO A 211 1.80 -13.82 -6.24
CA PRO A 211 1.37 -15.18 -6.56
C PRO A 211 2.53 -16.17 -6.64
N ALA A 212 3.69 -15.77 -7.18
CA ALA A 212 4.86 -16.64 -7.23
C ALA A 212 5.34 -17.05 -5.83
N VAL A 213 5.35 -16.12 -4.88
CA VAL A 213 5.68 -16.40 -3.47
C VAL A 213 4.63 -17.32 -2.83
N LEU A 214 3.34 -17.09 -3.07
CA LEU A 214 2.27 -17.96 -2.56
C LEU A 214 2.38 -19.39 -3.11
N VAL A 215 2.66 -19.55 -4.40
CA VAL A 215 2.90 -20.85 -5.02
C VAL A 215 4.15 -21.51 -4.42
N ALA A 216 5.25 -20.78 -4.27
CA ALA A 216 6.46 -21.31 -3.65
C ALA A 216 6.21 -21.79 -2.21
N VAL A 217 5.45 -21.03 -1.43
CA VAL A 217 5.09 -21.41 -0.05
C VAL A 217 4.18 -22.63 -0.03
N ALA A 218 3.20 -22.72 -0.92
CA ALA A 218 2.34 -23.90 -1.04
C ALA A 218 3.13 -25.15 -1.45
N VAL A 219 4.10 -25.01 -2.36
CA VAL A 219 5.02 -26.08 -2.74
C VAL A 219 5.87 -26.51 -1.54
N LEU A 220 6.48 -25.57 -0.81
CA LEU A 220 7.27 -25.89 0.38
C LEU A 220 6.43 -26.55 1.49
N ALA A 221 5.20 -26.09 1.72
CA ALA A 221 4.28 -26.66 2.70
C ALA A 221 3.84 -28.09 2.33
N SER A 222 3.66 -28.39 1.05
CA SER A 222 3.26 -29.71 0.54
C SER A 222 4.43 -30.69 0.36
N LEU A 223 5.65 -30.18 0.16
CA LEU A 223 6.87 -31.01 0.06
C LEU A 223 7.31 -31.61 1.40
N ASN A 224 6.91 -31.03 2.54
CA ASN A 224 7.32 -31.53 3.85
C ASN A 224 6.55 -32.81 4.31
N PRO A 225 5.22 -32.94 4.12
CA PRO A 225 4.50 -34.16 4.44
C PRO A 225 4.64 -35.28 3.37
N ALA A 226 4.93 -34.94 2.11
CA ALA A 226 4.99 -35.94 1.03
C ALA A 226 6.03 -37.07 1.26
N PRO A 227 7.26 -36.79 1.71
CA PRO A 227 8.24 -37.82 2.07
C PRO A 227 7.81 -38.66 3.28
N ARG A 228 7.11 -38.07 4.26
CA ARG A 228 6.58 -38.79 5.42
C ARG A 228 5.46 -39.77 5.02
N ALA A 229 4.60 -39.39 4.07
CA ALA A 229 3.59 -40.28 3.49
C ALA A 229 4.23 -41.46 2.74
N ALA A 230 5.35 -41.23 2.05
CA ALA A 230 6.10 -42.26 1.33
C ALA A 230 6.98 -43.15 2.23
N ALA A 231 7.10 -42.81 3.52
CA ALA A 231 7.86 -43.57 4.52
C ALA A 231 6.97 -44.48 5.38
N VAL A 232 5.65 -44.51 5.13
CA VAL A 232 4.72 -45.43 5.79
C VAL A 232 5.13 -46.87 5.46
N ASP A 233 5.45 -47.63 6.51
CA ASP A 233 5.94 -49.00 6.40
C ASP A 233 4.75 -49.98 6.16
N PRO A 234 4.66 -50.63 4.98
CA PRO A 234 3.49 -51.41 4.58
C PRO A 234 3.14 -52.54 5.55
N LEU A 235 4.17 -53.09 6.23
CA LEU A 235 4.03 -54.19 7.17
C LEU A 235 3.38 -53.77 8.49
N VAL A 236 3.51 -52.49 8.89
CA VAL A 236 2.88 -51.95 10.10
C VAL A 236 1.41 -51.63 9.81
N THR A 237 1.08 -51.12 8.62
CA THR A 237 -0.30 -50.80 8.23
C THR A 237 -1.20 -52.00 8.02
N LEU A 238 -0.65 -53.17 7.64
CA LEU A 238 -1.41 -54.41 7.44
C LEU A 238 -1.67 -55.18 8.74
N ARG A 239 -0.94 -54.89 9.83
CA ARG A 239 -1.12 -55.55 11.15
C ARG A 239 -2.05 -54.81 12.09
N ALA A 240 -2.39 -53.56 11.80
CA ALA A 240 -3.25 -52.72 12.63
C ALA A 240 -4.73 -52.69 12.18
N GLY A 241 -5.08 -53.43 11.13
CA GLY A 241 -6.46 -53.64 10.65
C GLY A 241 -7.08 -54.91 11.21
#